data_AF-X1K5L2-F1
#
_entry.id   AF-X1K5L2-F1
#
_cell.length_a   1.000
_cell.length_b   1.000
_cell.length_c   1.000
_cell.angle_alpha   90.00
_cell.angle_beta   90.00
_cell.angle_gamma   90.00
#
_symmetry.space_group_name_H-M   'P 1'
#
loop_
_entity.id
_entity.type
_entity.pdbx_description
1 polymer ?
#
loop_
_entity_poly.entity_id
_entity_poly.type
_entity_poly.pdbx_seq_one_letter_code
_entity_poly.pdbx_strand_id
1 'polypeptide(L)'
;MYDGIGYRGFGQEVVELLDEYSKVTVWNGLTNEFHPTQVLADILTIIEHTDKPLGQVKLAYLGDARFNMGNSLLIGTAKMGMDFRCIAPKSMQP
;
A
#
# COMPACT_ATOMS: atom_id res chain seq x y z
N MET A 1 -12.28 -23.90 10.86
CA MET A 1 -11.01 -23.97 11.61
C MET A 1 -10.51 -22.58 11.98
N TYR A 2 -10.59 -21.57 11.10
CA TYR A 2 -10.23 -20.18 11.42
C TYR A 2 -11.34 -19.22 11.01
N ASP A 3 -11.35 -18.04 11.63
CA ASP A 3 -12.37 -16.99 11.40
C ASP A 3 -11.90 -15.89 10.41
N GLY A 4 -10.60 -15.87 10.09
CA GLY A 4 -9.99 -14.96 9.12
C GLY A 4 -8.56 -15.41 8.79
N ILE A 5 -8.03 -14.91 7.68
CA ILE A 5 -6.72 -15.32 7.15
C ILE A 5 -5.88 -14.10 6.80
N GLY A 6 -4.71 -13.97 7.42
CA GLY A 6 -3.66 -13.06 6.97
C GLY A 6 -2.74 -13.79 6.00
N TYR A 7 -2.52 -13.24 4.81
CA TYR A 7 -1.61 -13.80 3.82
C TYR A 7 -0.43 -12.87 3.56
N ARG A 8 0.77 -13.46 3.47
CA ARG A 8 1.99 -12.78 3.03
C ARG A 8 2.72 -13.71 2.07
N GLY A 9 3.04 -13.22 0.89
CA GLY A 9 3.71 -14.02 -0.13
C GLY A 9 4.08 -13.19 -1.35
N PHE A 10 4.04 -13.83 -2.51
CA PHE A 10 4.45 -13.22 -3.78
C PHE A 10 3.25 -12.60 -4.49
N GLY A 11 2.89 -13.09 -5.67
CA GLY A 11 1.90 -12.46 -6.55
C GLY A 11 0.53 -12.24 -5.88
N GLN A 12 -0.05 -11.09 -6.21
CA GLN A 12 -1.37 -10.66 -5.77
C GLN A 12 -2.48 -11.64 -6.16
N GLU A 13 -2.33 -12.36 -7.27
CA GLU A 13 -3.27 -13.39 -7.71
C GLU A 13 -3.45 -14.52 -6.68
N VAL A 14 -2.41 -14.81 -5.87
CA VAL A 14 -2.48 -15.86 -4.86
C VAL A 14 -3.36 -15.45 -3.68
N VAL A 15 -3.29 -14.18 -3.24
CA VAL A 15 -4.15 -13.69 -2.16
C VAL A 15 -5.60 -13.51 -2.63
N GLU A 16 -5.80 -13.15 -3.89
CA GLU A 16 -7.13 -13.07 -4.52
C GLU A 16 -7.77 -14.46 -4.64
N LEU A 17 -7.01 -15.47 -5.05
CA LEU A 17 -7.49 -16.85 -5.06
C LEU A 17 -7.80 -17.33 -3.63
N LEU A 18 -6.96 -17.00 -2.66
CA LEU A 18 -7.22 -17.35 -1.27
C LEU A 18 -8.52 -16.73 -0.74
N ASP A 19 -8.80 -15.47 -1.08
CA ASP A 19 -10.05 -14.79 -0.76
C ASP A 19 -11.26 -15.48 -1.42
N GLU A 20 -11.15 -15.81 -2.71
CA GLU A 20 -12.23 -16.47 -3.48
C GLU A 20 -12.67 -17.80 -2.84
N TYR A 21 -11.74 -18.62 -2.34
CA TYR A 21 -12.04 -19.98 -1.90
C TYR A 21 -12.15 -20.18 -0.39
N SER A 22 -11.66 -19.25 0.44
CA SER A 22 -11.56 -19.48 1.90
C SER A 22 -12.86 -19.32 2.69
N LYS A 23 -13.86 -18.60 2.13
CA LYS A 23 -15.17 -18.30 2.77
C LYS A 23 -15.08 -17.55 4.10
N VAL A 24 -13.91 -16.99 4.42
CA VAL A 24 -13.66 -16.10 5.57
C VAL A 24 -12.91 -14.88 5.06
N THR A 25 -12.85 -13.81 5.85
CA THR A 25 -12.14 -12.60 5.43
C THR A 25 -10.64 -12.88 5.25
N VAL A 26 -10.09 -12.44 4.13
CA VAL A 26 -8.65 -12.50 3.84
C VAL A 26 -8.04 -11.09 3.84
N TRP A 27 -6.92 -10.93 4.54
CA TRP A 27 -6.14 -9.69 4.58
C TRP A 27 -4.79 -9.90 3.89
N ASN A 28 -4.49 -9.05 2.89
CA ASN A 28 -3.15 -8.99 2.31
C ASN A 28 -2.19 -8.29 3.28
N GLY A 29 -1.27 -9.07 3.85
CA GLY A 29 -0.18 -8.60 4.68
C GLY A 29 1.03 -8.08 3.90
N LEU A 30 1.32 -8.64 2.71
CA LEU A 30 2.34 -8.19 1.75
C LEU A 30 2.33 -9.09 0.49
N THR A 31 2.33 -8.47 -0.70
CA THR A 31 2.56 -9.10 -2.01
C THR A 31 3.67 -8.37 -2.78
N ASN A 32 4.02 -8.83 -3.98
CA ASN A 32 4.95 -8.10 -4.87
C ASN A 32 4.35 -6.75 -5.30
N GLU A 33 3.03 -6.70 -5.44
CA GLU A 33 2.27 -5.59 -6.00
C GLU A 33 1.80 -4.60 -4.94
N PHE A 34 1.46 -5.06 -3.72
CA PHE A 34 0.86 -4.22 -2.69
C PHE A 34 1.29 -4.54 -1.24
N HIS A 35 1.32 -3.52 -0.40
CA HIS A 35 1.51 -3.60 1.05
C HIS A 35 0.50 -2.69 1.78
N PRO A 36 -0.79 -3.03 1.79
CA PRO A 36 -1.85 -2.11 2.21
C PRO A 36 -1.78 -1.76 3.69
N THR A 37 -1.40 -2.71 4.55
CA THR A 37 -1.28 -2.49 6.00
C THR A 37 -0.18 -1.48 6.34
N GLN A 38 0.95 -1.51 5.63
CA GLN A 38 2.04 -0.53 5.81
C GLN A 38 1.57 0.87 5.44
N VAL A 39 0.85 1.03 4.33
CA VAL A 39 0.36 2.36 3.92
C VAL A 39 -0.62 2.96 4.91
N LEU A 40 -1.47 2.15 5.55
CA LEU A 40 -2.32 2.63 6.64
C LEU A 40 -1.48 3.12 7.83
N ALA A 41 -0.42 2.39 8.18
CA ALA A 41 0.50 2.80 9.24
C ALA A 41 1.29 4.08 8.88
N ASP A 42 1.71 4.23 7.63
CA ASP A 42 2.41 5.42 7.13
C ASP A 42 1.50 6.65 7.20
N ILE A 43 0.24 6.51 6.76
CA ILE A 43 -0.74 7.60 6.82
C ILE A 43 -1.06 7.97 8.27
N LEU A 44 -1.23 6.98 9.17
CA LEU A 44 -1.41 7.24 10.60
C LEU A 44 -0.22 8.04 11.15
N THR A 45 1.00 7.62 10.83
CA THR A 45 2.22 8.33 11.27
C THR A 45 2.23 9.77 10.78
N ILE A 46 1.84 10.01 9.53
CA ILE A 46 1.74 11.36 8.97
C ILE A 46 0.71 12.19 9.76
N ILE A 47 -0.48 11.65 10.02
CA ILE A 47 -1.51 12.33 10.82
C ILE A 47 -0.99 12.72 12.20
N GLU A 48 -0.23 11.83 12.86
CA GLU A 48 0.33 12.07 14.19
C GLU A 48 1.46 13.11 14.21
N HIS A 49 2.15 13.31 13.08
CA HIS A 49 3.35 14.15 13.00
C HIS A 49 3.18 15.39 12.10
N THR A 50 1.94 15.72 11.71
CA THR A 50 1.65 16.95 10.98
C THR A 50 0.32 17.56 11.41
N ASP A 51 0.31 18.88 11.61
CA ASP A 51 -0.93 19.64 11.85
C ASP A 51 -1.70 19.92 10.55
N LYS A 52 -1.16 19.53 9.39
CA LYS A 52 -1.78 19.78 8.10
C LYS A 52 -2.92 18.79 7.84
N PRO A 53 -4.05 19.23 7.26
CA PRO A 53 -4.99 18.28 6.68
C PRO A 53 -4.27 17.47 5.58
N LEU A 54 -4.58 16.18 5.44
CA LEU A 54 -3.90 15.28 4.49
C LEU A 54 -3.86 15.82 3.06
N GLY A 55 -4.90 16.52 2.61
CA GLY A 55 -4.94 17.16 1.29
C GLY A 55 -3.87 18.24 1.03
N GLN A 56 -3.14 18.67 2.07
CA GLN A 56 -2.03 19.63 1.99
C GLN A 56 -0.67 18.97 2.28
N VAL A 57 -0.64 17.66 2.50
CA VAL A 57 0.58 16.89 2.73
C VAL A 57 1.16 16.47 1.38
N LYS A 58 2.48 16.65 1.25
CA LYS A 58 3.27 16.18 0.11
C LYS A 58 4.11 15.00 0.57
N LEU A 59 3.96 13.85 -0.08
CA LEU A 59 4.74 12.65 0.19
C LEU A 59 5.68 12.39 -0.98
N ALA A 60 6.99 12.36 -0.73
CA ALA A 60 7.98 12.01 -1.73
C ALA A 60 8.53 10.61 -1.46
N TYR A 61 8.48 9.73 -2.46
CA TYR A 61 9.09 8.42 -2.42
C TYR A 61 10.29 8.38 -3.38
N LEU A 62 11.46 8.06 -2.85
CA LEU A 62 12.72 8.03 -3.59
C LEU A 62 13.20 6.58 -3.68
N GLY A 63 13.51 6.10 -4.89
CA GLY A 63 14.05 4.76 -5.10
C GLY A 63 13.32 3.97 -6.18
N ASP A 64 13.27 2.65 -6.02
CA ASP A 64 12.55 1.76 -6.93
C ASP A 64 11.05 1.76 -6.59
N ALA A 65 10.24 2.33 -7.48
CA ALA A 65 8.81 2.51 -7.28
C ALA A 65 7.94 1.51 -8.06
N ARG A 66 8.54 0.51 -8.73
CA ARG A 66 7.81 -0.48 -9.54
C ARG A 66 7.01 -1.50 -8.74
N PHE A 67 7.41 -1.70 -7.49
CA PHE A 67 6.90 -2.78 -6.65
C PHE A 67 5.93 -2.24 -5.59
N ASN A 68 5.58 -3.11 -4.65
CA ASN A 68 4.61 -2.88 -3.60
C ASN A 68 4.60 -1.49 -2.96
N MET A 69 5.73 -0.96 -2.52
CA MET A 69 5.73 0.33 -1.83
C MET A 69 5.41 1.50 -2.75
N GLY A 70 5.99 1.55 -3.96
CA GLY A 70 5.68 2.62 -4.91
C GLY A 70 4.20 2.61 -5.32
N ASN A 71 3.68 1.43 -5.66
CA ASN A 71 2.26 1.25 -6.01
C ASN A 71 1.33 1.59 -4.84
N SER A 72 1.62 1.07 -3.65
CA SER A 72 0.73 1.22 -2.50
C SER A 72 0.70 2.66 -1.99
N LEU A 73 1.86 3.34 -1.94
CA LEU A 73 1.93 4.75 -1.55
C LEU A 73 1.22 5.65 -2.57
N LEU A 74 1.37 5.38 -3.88
CA LEU A 74 0.64 6.10 -4.93
C LEU A 74 -0.88 5.96 -4.75
N ILE A 75 -1.38 4.75 -4.52
CA ILE A 75 -2.82 4.52 -4.30
C ILE A 75 -3.30 5.15 -2.99
N GLY A 76 -2.56 4.97 -1.90
CA GLY A 76 -2.93 5.51 -0.58
C GLY A 76 -3.02 7.03 -0.61
N THR A 77 -1.98 7.70 -1.13
CA THR A 77 -1.97 9.16 -1.27
C THR A 77 -3.07 9.68 -2.18
N ALA A 78 -3.32 9.01 -3.32
CA ALA A 78 -4.42 9.37 -4.22
C ALA A 78 -5.78 9.28 -3.53
N LYS A 79 -6.03 8.22 -2.74
CA LYS A 79 -7.28 8.05 -1.98
C LYS A 79 -7.45 9.08 -0.86
N MET A 80 -6.36 9.55 -0.26
CA MET A 80 -6.39 10.55 0.82
C MET A 80 -6.29 12.00 0.32
N GLY A 81 -6.22 12.22 -1.00
CA GLY A 81 -6.09 13.55 -1.60
C GLY A 81 -4.73 14.22 -1.40
N MET A 82 -3.70 13.45 -1.06
CA MET A 82 -2.34 13.92 -0.82
C MET A 82 -1.59 14.15 -2.15
N ASP A 83 -0.53 14.95 -2.12
CA ASP A 83 0.35 15.18 -3.27
C ASP A 83 1.53 14.20 -3.26
N PHE A 84 1.48 13.18 -4.13
CA PHE A 84 2.53 12.17 -4.25
C PHE A 84 3.59 12.56 -5.28
N ARG A 85 4.86 12.45 -4.88
CA ARG A 85 6.03 12.72 -5.71
C ARG A 85 6.86 11.44 -5.83
N CYS A 86 6.74 10.76 -6.97
CA CYS A 86 7.61 9.64 -7.32
C CYS A 86 8.94 10.17 -7.86
N ILE A 87 10.04 9.88 -7.16
CA ILE A 87 11.39 10.29 -7.53
C ILE A 87 12.19 9.01 -7.83
N ALA A 88 11.96 8.50 -9.04
CA ALA A 88 12.57 7.28 -9.54
C ALA A 88 13.05 7.48 -10.99
N PRO A 89 14.11 6.78 -11.44
CA PRO A 89 14.42 6.64 -12.86
C PRO A 89 13.17 6.22 -13.65
N LYS A 90 13.02 6.66 -14.90
CA LYS A 90 11.83 6.32 -15.71
C LYS A 90 11.56 4.82 -15.80
N SER A 91 12.62 4.00 -15.84
CA SER A 91 12.53 2.54 -15.86
C SER A 91 12.15 1.89 -14.51
N MET A 92 11.99 2.71 -13.46
CA MET A 92 11.70 2.32 -12.09
C MET A 92 10.47 3.05 -11.52
N GLN A 93 9.69 3.73 -12.36
CA GLN A 93 8.41 4.33 -11.97
C GLN A 93 7.29 3.27 -11.98
N PRO A 94 6.20 3.48 -11.22
CA PRO A 94 4.99 2.65 -11.28
C PRO A 94 4.40 2.57 -12.68
#